data_AF-A0A654U610-F1
#
_entry.id   AF-A0A654U610-F1
#
_cell.length_a   1.000
_cell.length_b   1.000
_cell.length_c   1.000
_cell.angle_alpha   90.00
_cell.angle_beta   90.00
_cell.angle_gamma   90.00
#
_symmetry.space_group_name_H-M   'P 1'
#
loop_
_entity.id
_entity.type
_entity.pdbx_description
1 polymer ?
#
loop_
_entity_poly.entity_id
_entity_poly.type
_entity_poly.pdbx_seq_one_letter_code
_entity_poly.pdbx_strand_id
1 'polypeptide(L)' 'MCGLFHGPRLRDMDARHGGSIIDAQIMRAVAGAPWPPELAADVAAVTTADFEMVAAGHDRDIDDSLDLIAIAVRP' A
#
# COMPACT_ATOMS: atom_id res chain seq x y z
N MET A 1 0.15 -16.43 10.17
CA MET A 1 0.81 -15.26 9.56
C MET A 1 -0.22 -14.55 8.70
N CYS A 2 -0.20 -13.23 8.63
CA CYS A 2 -1.11 -12.44 7.78
C CYS A 2 -0.30 -11.67 6.73
N GLY A 3 -0.82 -11.56 5.51
CA GLY A 3 -0.29 -10.63 4.51
C GLY A 3 -0.94 -9.25 4.70
N LEU A 4 -0.14 -8.19 4.55
CA LEU A 4 -0.59 -6.81 4.51
C LEU A 4 -0.87 -6.40 3.07
N PHE A 5 -2.01 -5.75 2.82
CA PHE A 5 -2.37 -5.35 1.47
C PHE A 5 -3.02 -3.96 1.44
N HIS A 6 -3.01 -3.33 0.27
CA HIS A 6 -3.85 -2.16 0.02
C HIS A 6 -5.33 -2.51 0.16
N GLY A 7 -6.01 -1.77 1.03
CA GLY A 7 -7.46 -1.74 1.14
C GLY A 7 -8.09 -0.89 0.03
N PRO A 8 -9.44 -0.82 -0.03
CA PRO A 8 -10.17 -0.25 -1.15
C PRO A 8 -9.76 1.20 -1.48
N ARG A 9 -9.65 2.08 -0.46
CA ARG A 9 -9.30 3.49 -0.68
C ARG A 9 -7.90 3.66 -1.27
N LEU A 10 -6.95 2.83 -0.86
CA LEU A 10 -5.58 2.88 -1.36
C LEU A 10 -5.47 2.33 -2.77
N ARG A 11 -6.27 1.31 -3.11
CA ARG A 11 -6.41 0.85 -4.51
C ARG A 11 -7.02 1.90 -5.43
N ASP A 12 -8.02 2.65 -4.95
CA ASP A 12 -8.59 3.77 -5.71
C ASP A 12 -7.54 4.87 -5.91
N MET A 13 -6.66 5.06 -4.93
CA MET A 13 -5.52 5.98 -5.02
C MET A 13 -4.47 5.48 -6.02
N ASP A 14 -4.12 4.20 -5.99
CA ASP A 14 -3.23 3.58 -6.99
C ASP A 14 -3.77 3.77 -8.40
N ALA A 15 -5.07 3.55 -8.62
CA ALA A 15 -5.69 3.73 -9.92
C ALA A 15 -5.54 5.16 -10.46
N ARG A 16 -5.60 6.19 -9.60
CA ARG A 16 -5.35 7.59 -9.99
C ARG A 16 -3.90 7.83 -10.41
N HIS A 17 -2.95 7.08 -9.86
CA HIS A 17 -1.52 7.22 -10.11
C HIS A 17 -0.96 6.22 -11.14
N GLY A 18 -1.81 5.57 -11.94
CA GLY A 18 -1.40 4.65 -13.00
C GLY A 18 -1.20 3.21 -12.55
N GLY A 19 -1.85 2.81 -11.45
CA GLY A 19 -1.85 1.46 -10.91
C GLY A 19 -0.97 1.27 -9.67
N SER A 20 -0.14 2.26 -9.33
CA SER A 20 0.71 2.23 -8.13
C SER A 20 1.14 3.64 -7.73
N ILE A 21 0.68 4.10 -6.57
CA ILE A 21 1.15 5.37 -5.99
C ILE A 21 2.64 5.31 -5.62
N ILE A 22 3.17 4.12 -5.36
CA ILE A 22 4.58 3.91 -5.05
C ILE A 22 5.42 4.11 -6.31
N ASP A 23 5.01 3.55 -7.45
CA ASP A 23 5.73 3.75 -8.72
C ASP A 23 5.72 5.22 -9.13
N ALA A 24 4.61 5.93 -8.90
CA ALA A 24 4.53 7.37 -9.10
C ALA A 24 5.56 8.14 -8.23
N GLN A 25 5.79 7.74 -6.98
CA GLN A 25 6.83 8.32 -6.13
C GLN A 25 8.24 7.98 -6.64
N ILE A 26 8.49 6.72 -7.00
CA ILE A 26 9.79 6.25 -7.48
C ILE A 26 10.18 6.98 -8.76
N MET A 27 9.28 7.11 -9.74
CA MET A 27 9.56 7.82 -10.98
C MET A 27 10.02 9.26 -10.74
N ARG A 28 9.43 9.97 -9.78
CA ARG A 28 9.83 11.33 -9.42
C ARG A 28 11.20 11.37 -8.77
N ALA A 29 11.45 10.45 -7.83
CA ALA A 29 12.73 10.34 -7.15
C ALA A 29 13.87 10.02 -8.13
N VAL A 30 13.67 9.06 -9.04
CA VAL A 30 14.63 8.69 -10.09
C VAL A 30 14.89 9.86 -11.05
N ALA A 31 13.86 10.64 -11.39
CA ALA A 31 14.00 11.82 -12.22
C ALA A 31 14.64 13.03 -11.49
N GLY A 32 14.88 12.93 -10.18
CA GLY A 32 15.35 14.05 -9.36
C GLY A 32 14.36 15.22 -9.30
N ALA A 33 13.07 14.94 -9.53
CA ALA A 33 12.01 15.94 -9.59
C ALA A 33 11.16 15.92 -8.31
N PRO A 34 10.63 17.08 -7.87
CA PRO A 34 9.70 17.11 -6.75
C PRO A 34 8.40 16.38 -7.07
N TRP A 35 7.69 15.97 -6.03
CA TRP A 35 6.34 15.44 -6.19
C TRP A 35 5.36 16.54 -6.63
N PRO A 36 4.49 16.26 -7.61
CA PRO A 36 3.35 17.12 -7.88
C PRO A 36 2.48 17.29 -6.61
N PRO A 37 1.79 18.43 -6.43
CA PRO A 37 0.97 18.69 -5.24
C PRO A 37 -0.07 17.60 -4.96
N GLU A 38 -0.68 17.05 -6.02
CA GLU A 38 -1.67 15.96 -5.91
C GLU A 38 -1.06 14.67 -5.36
N LEU A 39 0.11 14.26 -5.87
CA LEU A 39 0.82 13.09 -5.36
C LEU A 39 1.23 13.28 -3.90
N ALA A 40 1.72 14.47 -3.54
CA ALA A 40 2.10 14.77 -2.16
C ALA A 40 0.88 14.74 -1.21
N ALA A 41 -0.26 15.29 -1.64
CA ALA A 41 -1.50 15.27 -0.86
C ALA A 41 -2.04 13.85 -0.68
N ASP A 42 -2.02 13.03 -1.74
CA ASP A 42 -2.46 11.63 -1.67
C ASP A 42 -1.57 10.80 -0.74
N VAL A 43 -0.24 10.91 -0.86
CA VAL A 43 0.70 10.22 0.07
C VAL A 43 0.49 10.68 1.50
N ALA A 44 0.32 11.99 1.74
CA ALA A 44 0.08 12.52 3.08
C ALA A 44 -1.27 12.09 3.68
N ALA A 45 -2.25 11.73 2.84
CA ALA A 45 -3.55 11.27 3.26
C ALA A 45 -3.58 9.77 3.62
N VAL A 46 -2.52 9.00 3.36
CA VAL A 46 -2.47 7.56 3.69
C VAL A 46 -2.47 7.36 5.20
N THR A 47 -3.31 6.45 5.66
CA THR A 47 -3.49 6.07 7.07
C THR A 47 -3.41 4.56 7.23
N THR A 48 -3.32 4.08 8.47
CA THR A 48 -3.35 2.64 8.77
C THR A 48 -4.68 1.98 8.42
N ALA A 49 -5.78 2.74 8.35
CA ALA A 49 -7.10 2.23 7.96
C ALA A 49 -7.20 1.86 6.47
N ASP A 50 -6.20 2.23 5.68
CA ASP A 50 -6.14 1.98 4.25
C ASP A 50 -5.50 0.64 3.90
N PHE A 51 -5.15 -0.14 4.91
CA PHE A 51 -4.54 -1.45 4.77
C PHE A 51 -5.45 -2.53 5.34
N GLU A 52 -5.41 -3.68 4.68
CA GLU A 52 -6.10 -4.89 5.10
C GLU A 52 -5.07 -5.94 5.48
N MET A 53 -5.26 -6.56 6.65
CA MET A 53 -4.51 -7.75 7.05
C MET A 53 -5.34 -8.97 6.70
N VAL A 54 -4.83 -9.84 5.83
CA VAL A 54 -5.52 -11.08 5.43
C VAL A 54 -4.70 -12.26 5.93
N ALA A 55 -5.33 -13.17 6.67
CA ALA A 55 -4.65 -14.34 7.21
C ALA A 55 -4.31 -15.34 6.08
N ALA A 56 -3.15 -15.99 6.19
CA ALA A 56 -2.71 -17.02 5.24
C ALA A 56 -3.79 -18.10 5.03
N GLY A 57 -4.02 -18.50 3.77
CA GLY A 57 -5.02 -19.50 3.39
C GLY A 57 -6.42 -18.96 3.07
N HIS A 58 -6.60 -17.63 2.99
CA HIS A 58 -7.80 -16.97 2.45
C HIS A 58 -7.65 -16.69 0.93
N ASP A 59 -8.61 -15.98 0.34
CA ASP A 59 -8.76 -15.68 -1.10
C ASP A 59 -7.57 -14.94 -1.77
N ARG A 60 -6.52 -14.57 -1.03
CA ARG A 60 -5.37 -13.84 -1.58
C ARG A 60 -4.08 -14.57 -1.27
N ASP A 61 -3.24 -14.68 -2.30
CA ASP A 61 -1.90 -15.23 -2.13
C ASP A 61 -1.08 -14.31 -1.22
N ILE A 62 -0.38 -14.92 -0.27
CA ILE A 62 0.47 -14.20 0.67
C ILE A 62 1.74 -13.68 -0.01
N ASP A 63 2.15 -14.30 -1.12
CA ASP A 63 3.28 -13.84 -1.93
C ASP A 63 2.99 -12.50 -2.64
N ASP A 64 1.71 -12.15 -2.81
CA ASP A 64 1.26 -10.86 -3.35
C ASP A 64 1.13 -9.75 -2.28
N SER A 65 1.48 -10.05 -1.02
CA SER A 65 1.38 -9.09 0.08
C SER A 65 2.54 -8.09 0.08
N LEU A 66 2.28 -6.90 0.63
CA LEU A 66 3.30 -5.87 0.81
C LEU A 66 4.31 -6.24 1.90
N ASP A 67 3.82 -6.90 2.95
CA ASP A 67 4.60 -7.33 4.10
C ASP A 67 3.89 -8.44 4.87
N LEU A 68 4.63 -9.14 5.72
CA LEU A 68 4.17 -10.25 6.53
C LEU A 68 4.03 -9.83 8.00
N ILE A 69 2.80 -9.95 8.52
CA ILE A 69 2.47 -9.61 9.90
C ILE A 69 2.30 -10.88 10.72
N ALA A 70 3.09 -11.02 11.78
CA ALA A 70 2.97 -12.05 12.79
C ALA A 70 2.45 -11.45 14.11
N ILE A 71 1.34 -11.99 14.62
CA ILE A 71 0.71 -11.52 15.86
C ILE A 71 0.94 -12.58 16.94
N ALA A 72 1.69 -12.24 17.98
CA ALA A 72 1.83 -13.08 19.16
C ALA A 72 0.65 -12.82 20.12
N VAL A 73 -0.03 -13.89 20.54
CA VAL A 73 -1.10 -13.82 21.54
C VAL A 73 -0.60 -14.36 22.87
N ARG A 74 -0.98 -13.72 23.97
CA ARG A 74 -0.75 -14.28 25.31
C ARG A 74 -1.68 -15.51 25.49
N PRO A 75 -1.18 -16.63 26.03
CA PRO A 75 -2.02 -17.79 26.35
C PRO A 75 -3.11 -17.47 27.37
#